data_AF-A0ABD6INC4-F1
#
_entry.id   AF-A0ABD6INC4-F1
#
_cell.length_a   1.000
_cell.length_b   1.000
_cell.length_c   1.000
_cell.angle_alpha   90.00
_cell.angle_beta   90.00
_cell.angle_gamma   90.00
#
_symmetry.space_group_name_H-M   'P 1'
#
loop_
_entity.id
_entity.type
_entity.pdbx_description
1 polymer ?
#
loop_
_entity_poly.entity_id
_entity_poly.type
_entity_poly.pdbx_seq_one_letter_code
_entity_poly.pdbx_strand_id
1 'polypeptide(L)'
;MRRARTDRSGAPAPDLPGGYDDALDDAELRAARAALVQGRRQAARSLLLHTGDDWDRRGHRLTALAREPYAAAWARDWLRAEPGSPDAAALLALARVQRALRGREDPARARAACERAAA
;
A
#
# COMPACT_ATOMS: atom_id res chain seq x y z
N MET A 1 -6.29 7.75 -45.36
CA MET A 1 -5.90 6.58 -44.53
C MET A 1 -6.82 6.52 -43.29
N ARG A 2 -7.72 5.54 -43.20
CA ARG A 2 -8.61 5.32 -42.03
C ARG A 2 -7.89 4.41 -41.03
N ARG A 3 -7.78 4.82 -39.77
CA ARG A 3 -7.38 3.93 -38.68
C ARG A 3 -8.54 2.97 -38.36
N ALA A 4 -8.24 1.68 -38.29
CA ALA A 4 -9.17 0.66 -37.84
C ALA A 4 -9.56 0.94 -36.38
N ARG A 5 -10.88 0.96 -36.13
CA ARG A 5 -11.47 1.03 -34.79
C ARG A 5 -11.27 -0.34 -34.15
N THR A 6 -10.36 -0.45 -33.19
CA THR A 6 -10.28 -1.65 -32.35
C THR A 6 -11.56 -1.73 -31.54
N ASP A 7 -12.30 -2.82 -31.75
CA ASP A 7 -13.47 -3.12 -30.93
C ASP A 7 -13.05 -3.23 -29.47
N ARG A 8 -13.79 -2.53 -28.62
CA ARG A 8 -13.61 -2.50 -27.18
C ARG A 8 -13.95 -3.92 -26.69
N SER A 9 -12.92 -4.70 -26.38
CA SER A 9 -13.08 -6.08 -25.90
C SER A 9 -14.11 -6.14 -24.76
N GLY A 10 -14.94 -7.17 -24.82
CA GLY A 10 -16.22 -7.30 -24.16
C GLY A 10 -16.19 -7.26 -22.64
N ALA A 11 -17.40 -7.12 -22.10
CA ALA A 11 -17.79 -6.98 -20.70
C ALA A 11 -16.84 -7.58 -19.64
N PRO A 12 -16.69 -6.91 -18.47
CA PRO A 12 -15.94 -7.48 -17.36
C PRO A 12 -16.52 -8.84 -16.98
N ALA A 13 -15.64 -9.81 -16.75
CA ALA A 13 -16.02 -11.11 -16.22
C ALA A 13 -16.89 -10.92 -14.95
N PRO A 14 -17.90 -11.77 -14.72
CA PRO A 14 -18.71 -11.66 -13.51
C PRO A 14 -17.82 -11.75 -12.27
N ASP A 15 -18.11 -10.92 -11.27
CA ASP A 15 -17.45 -10.98 -9.97
C ASP A 15 -17.69 -12.37 -9.36
N LEU A 16 -16.69 -13.24 -9.43
CA LEU A 16 -16.73 -14.55 -8.79
C LEU A 16 -16.80 -14.35 -7.26
N PRO A 17 -17.57 -15.18 -6.53
CA PRO A 17 -17.62 -15.10 -5.08
C PRO A 17 -16.23 -15.44 -4.52
N GLY A 18 -15.55 -14.42 -4.01
CA GLY A 18 -14.13 -14.45 -3.65
C GLY A 18 -13.36 -13.36 -4.39
N GLY A 19 -13.58 -12.11 -3.99
CA GLY A 19 -12.88 -10.97 -4.58
C GLY A 19 -11.36 -11.15 -4.53
N TYR A 20 -10.68 -10.60 -5.53
CA TYR A 20 -9.23 -10.64 -5.63
C TYR A 20 -8.57 -10.09 -4.35
N ASP A 21 -7.76 -10.91 -3.69
CA ASP A 21 -6.95 -10.48 -2.54
C ASP A 21 -5.61 -9.93 -3.04
N ASP A 22 -5.41 -8.62 -2.82
CA ASP A 22 -4.15 -7.92 -3.13
C ASP A 22 -2.92 -8.53 -2.42
N ALA A 23 -3.10 -9.42 -1.43
CA ALA A 23 -2.00 -10.16 -0.80
C ALA A 23 -1.48 -11.34 -1.66
N LEU A 24 -2.16 -11.71 -2.75
CA LEU A 24 -1.80 -12.85 -3.58
C LEU A 24 -1.54 -14.10 -2.71
N ASP A 25 -0.39 -14.77 -2.90
CA ASP A 25 0.05 -15.94 -2.13
C ASP A 25 0.83 -15.57 -0.85
N ASP A 26 0.98 -14.28 -0.53
CA ASP A 26 1.68 -13.82 0.67
C ASP A 26 0.77 -13.95 1.92
N ALA A 27 0.75 -15.16 2.48
CA ALA A 27 -0.06 -15.48 3.66
C ALA A 27 0.30 -14.61 4.88
N GLU A 28 1.56 -14.22 5.05
CA GLU A 28 2.00 -13.37 6.16
C GLU A 28 1.45 -11.94 5.99
N LEU A 29 1.46 -11.42 4.76
CA LEU A 29 0.84 -10.14 4.44
C LEU A 29 -0.67 -10.16 4.69
N ARG A 30 -1.35 -11.25 4.30
CA ARG A 30 -2.78 -11.42 4.57
C ARG A 30 -3.08 -11.41 6.06
N ALA A 31 -2.28 -12.13 6.86
CA ALA A 31 -2.39 -12.14 8.31
C ALA A 31 -2.12 -10.77 8.93
N ALA A 32 -1.10 -10.04 8.46
CA ALA A 32 -0.78 -8.71 8.94
C ALA A 32 -1.89 -7.70 8.65
N ARG A 33 -2.52 -7.76 7.46
CA ARG A 33 -3.68 -6.92 7.11
C ARG A 33 -4.89 -7.23 7.99
N ALA A 34 -5.20 -8.51 8.22
CA ALA A 34 -6.26 -8.91 9.15
C ALA A 34 -6.00 -8.42 10.58
N ALA A 35 -4.74 -8.43 11.04
CA ALA A 35 -4.34 -7.90 12.33
C ALA A 35 -4.48 -6.36 12.39
N LEU A 36 -4.15 -5.64 11.31
CA LEU A 36 -4.33 -4.19 11.23
C LEU A 36 -5.79 -3.76 11.34
N VAL A 37 -6.71 -4.50 10.72
CA VAL A 37 -8.16 -4.26 10.87
C VAL A 37 -8.60 -4.36 12.34
N GLN A 38 -7.92 -5.21 13.12
CA GLN A 38 -8.14 -5.36 14.56
C GLN A 38 -7.33 -4.36 15.41
N GLY A 39 -6.66 -3.38 14.77
CA GLY A 39 -5.80 -2.41 15.46
C GLY A 39 -4.43 -2.94 15.91
N ARG A 40 -4.09 -4.20 15.60
CA ARG A 40 -2.83 -4.85 15.99
C ARG A 40 -1.68 -4.49 15.04
N ARG A 41 -1.20 -3.25 15.19
CA ARG A 41 -0.19 -2.61 14.34
C ARG A 41 1.19 -3.30 14.34
N GLN A 42 1.56 -3.95 15.43
CA GLN A 42 2.87 -4.60 15.56
C GLN A 42 3.07 -5.74 14.54
N ALA A 43 2.01 -6.41 14.10
CA ALA A 43 2.13 -7.49 13.11
C ALA A 43 2.66 -6.99 11.76
N ALA A 44 2.16 -5.85 11.27
CA ALA A 44 2.62 -5.26 10.02
C ALA A 44 4.05 -4.68 10.14
N ARG A 45 4.40 -4.11 11.30
CA ARG A 45 5.78 -3.68 11.58
C ARG A 45 6.74 -4.88 11.56
N SER A 46 6.42 -5.94 12.29
CA SER A 46 7.22 -7.17 12.31
C SER A 46 7.34 -7.77 10.90
N LEU A 47 6.26 -7.82 10.12
CA LEU A 47 6.30 -8.31 8.74
C LEU A 47 7.36 -7.59 7.90
N LEU A 48 7.36 -6.26 7.91
CA LEU A 48 8.28 -5.45 7.11
C LEU A 48 9.73 -5.60 7.58
N LEU A 49 9.96 -5.65 8.89
CA LEU A 49 11.29 -5.91 9.46
C LEU A 49 11.84 -7.27 9.03
N HIS A 50 11.03 -8.34 9.07
CA HIS A 50 11.47 -9.69 8.69
C HIS A 50 11.55 -9.89 7.17
N THR A 51 11.00 -8.98 6.35
CA THR A 51 11.11 -9.06 4.89
C THR A 51 12.57 -8.90 4.43
N GLY A 52 13.40 -8.20 5.22
CA GLY A 52 14.83 -8.03 4.90
C GLY A 52 15.04 -7.33 3.55
N ASP A 53 16.09 -7.69 2.84
CA ASP A 53 16.51 -6.98 1.62
C ASP A 53 15.83 -7.49 0.34
N ASP A 54 14.75 -8.29 0.47
CA ASP A 54 13.89 -8.63 -0.67
C ASP A 54 13.05 -7.41 -1.07
N TRP A 55 13.65 -6.57 -1.92
CA TRP A 55 13.10 -5.28 -2.33
C TRP A 55 11.75 -5.41 -3.05
N ASP A 56 11.58 -6.44 -3.88
CA ASP A 56 10.33 -6.67 -4.61
C ASP A 56 9.21 -7.06 -3.64
N ARG A 57 9.48 -8.01 -2.74
CA ARG A 57 8.50 -8.43 -1.74
C ARG A 57 8.19 -7.32 -0.75
N ARG A 58 9.19 -6.53 -0.34
CA ARG A 58 9.02 -5.36 0.53
C ARG A 58 8.13 -4.31 -0.15
N GLY A 59 8.39 -3.98 -1.41
CA GLY A 59 7.59 -3.04 -2.18
C GLY A 59 6.14 -3.49 -2.35
N HIS A 60 5.93 -4.77 -2.63
CA HIS A 60 4.60 -5.39 -2.68
C HIS A 60 3.85 -5.25 -1.34
N ARG A 61 4.47 -5.68 -0.23
CA ARG A 61 3.90 -5.62 1.12
C ARG A 61 3.54 -4.19 1.51
N LEU A 62 4.44 -3.23 1.29
CA LEU A 62 4.18 -1.81 1.55
C LEU A 62 2.99 -1.28 0.74
N THR A 63 2.91 -1.62 -0.55
CA THR A 63 1.83 -1.17 -1.44
C THR A 63 0.47 -1.72 -1.02
N ALA A 64 0.42 -3.00 -0.62
CA ALA A 64 -0.80 -3.64 -0.12
C ALA A 64 -1.23 -3.05 1.23
N LEU A 65 -0.31 -2.89 2.19
CA LEU A 65 -0.60 -2.29 3.49
C LEU A 65 -1.07 -0.83 3.37
N ALA A 66 -0.52 -0.06 2.42
CA ALA A 66 -0.91 1.34 2.18
C ALA A 66 -2.38 1.51 1.77
N ARG A 67 -3.01 0.46 1.24
CA ARG A 67 -4.43 0.49 0.80
C ARG A 67 -5.41 0.50 1.96
N GLU A 68 -4.98 0.06 3.13
CA GLU A 68 -5.83 0.03 4.31
C GLU A 68 -6.24 1.46 4.73
N PRO A 69 -7.53 1.70 5.06
CA PRO A 69 -8.04 3.06 5.31
C PRO A 69 -7.26 3.85 6.37
N TYR A 70 -6.73 3.15 7.37
CA TYR A 70 -6.01 3.73 8.51
C TYR A 70 -4.48 3.74 8.34
N ALA A 71 -3.95 3.27 7.19
CA ALA A 71 -2.52 3.14 6.96
C ALA A 71 -1.77 4.47 7.13
N ALA A 72 -2.30 5.56 6.59
CA ALA A 72 -1.66 6.88 6.71
C ALA A 72 -1.62 7.41 8.15
N ALA A 73 -2.63 7.12 8.97
CA ALA A 73 -2.64 7.51 10.38
C ALA A 73 -1.64 6.68 11.17
N TRP A 74 -1.69 5.35 11.02
CA TRP A 74 -0.75 4.45 11.66
C TRP A 74 0.71 4.75 11.27
N ALA A 75 1.02 4.95 9.99
CA ALA A 75 2.39 5.23 9.55
C ALA A 75 2.94 6.54 10.14
N ARG A 76 2.09 7.56 10.34
CA ARG A 76 2.49 8.78 11.07
C ARG A 76 2.79 8.48 12.53
N ASP A 77 1.99 7.65 13.19
CA ASP A 77 2.21 7.26 14.59
C ASP A 77 3.52 6.49 14.73
N TRP A 78 3.79 5.58 13.78
CA TRP A 78 5.04 4.83 13.73
C TRP A 78 6.23 5.75 13.51
N LEU A 79 6.20 6.69 12.56
CA LEU A 79 7.29 7.67 12.40
C LEU A 79 7.51 8.56 13.63
N ARG A 80 6.46 8.86 14.40
CA ARG A 80 6.65 9.60 15.66
C ARG A 80 7.40 8.78 16.70
N ALA A 81 7.16 7.47 16.75
CA ALA A 81 7.88 6.56 17.62
C ALA A 81 9.30 6.23 17.10
N GLU A 82 9.47 6.14 15.79
CA GLU A 82 10.70 5.74 15.10
C GLU A 82 10.99 6.67 13.90
N PRO A 83 11.52 7.88 14.14
CA PRO A 83 11.69 8.91 13.09
C PRO A 83 12.60 8.52 11.92
N GLY A 84 13.49 7.55 12.12
CA GLY A 84 14.41 7.05 11.10
C GLY A 84 13.96 5.76 10.42
N SER A 85 12.73 5.28 10.64
CA SER A 85 12.25 4.04 10.05
C SER A 85 11.96 4.23 8.53
N PRO A 86 12.72 3.58 7.64
CA PRO A 86 12.49 3.70 6.19
C PRO A 86 11.13 3.09 5.80
N ASP A 87 10.74 1.99 6.45
CA ASP A 87 9.44 1.34 6.23
C ASP A 87 8.27 2.24 6.60
N ALA A 88 8.36 2.94 7.74
CA ALA A 88 7.32 3.87 8.17
C ALA A 88 7.21 5.07 7.21
N ALA A 89 8.35 5.59 6.74
CA ALA A 89 8.40 6.67 5.76
C ALA A 89 7.79 6.25 4.41
N ALA A 90 8.21 5.11 3.87
CA ALA A 90 7.71 4.56 2.61
C ALA A 90 6.22 4.25 2.67
N LEU A 91 5.75 3.61 3.75
CA LEU A 91 4.34 3.32 3.95
C LEU A 91 3.50 4.61 4.00
N LEU A 92 3.97 5.64 4.72
CA LEU A 92 3.27 6.91 4.78
C LEU A 92 3.20 7.61 3.42
N ALA A 93 4.28 7.56 2.65
CA ALA A 93 4.32 8.09 1.30
C ALA A 93 3.30 7.39 0.39
N LEU A 94 3.33 6.06 0.33
CA LEU A 94 2.41 5.25 -0.46
C LEU A 94 0.94 5.47 -0.06
N ALA A 95 0.64 5.49 1.24
CA ALA A 95 -0.71 5.73 1.72
C ALA A 95 -1.22 7.13 1.33
N ARG A 96 -0.35 8.16 1.35
CA ARG A 96 -0.71 9.51 0.87
C ARG A 96 -0.91 9.55 -0.64
N VAL A 97 -0.05 8.90 -1.42
CA VAL A 97 -0.21 8.79 -2.88
C VAL A 97 -1.55 8.16 -3.23
N GLN A 98 -1.89 7.01 -2.61
CA GLN A 98 -3.15 6.33 -2.87
C GLN A 98 -4.37 7.18 -2.47
N ARG A 99 -4.27 7.96 -1.38
CA ARG A 99 -5.32 8.91 -1.01
C ARG A 99 -5.43 10.08 -2.01
N ALA A 100 -4.31 10.62 -2.49
CA ALA A 100 -4.29 11.69 -3.47
C ALA A 100 -4.91 11.24 -4.80
N LEU A 101 -4.59 10.02 -5.26
CA LEU A 101 -5.22 9.40 -6.44
C LEU A 101 -6.74 9.24 -6.31
N ARG A 102 -7.25 9.14 -5.07
CA ARG A 102 -8.69 9.08 -4.76
C ARG A 102 -9.30 10.46 -4.44
N GLY A 103 -8.54 11.56 -4.57
CA GLY A 103 -8.99 12.91 -4.23
C GLY A 103 -9.18 13.16 -2.72
N ARG A 104 -8.53 12.37 -1.85
CA ARG A 104 -8.66 12.42 -0.38
C ARG A 104 -7.41 12.96 0.34
N GLU A 105 -6.43 13.46 -0.41
CA GLU A 105 -5.19 14.05 0.09
C GLU A 105 -4.64 15.04 -0.95
N ASP A 106 -3.92 16.05 -0.49
CA ASP A 106 -3.23 17.01 -1.37
C ASP A 106 -2.03 16.32 -2.06
N PRO A 107 -1.95 16.33 -3.41
CA PRO A 107 -0.81 15.78 -4.15
C PRO A 107 0.55 16.33 -3.71
N ALA A 108 0.63 17.61 -3.30
CA ALA A 108 1.88 18.20 -2.82
C ALA A 108 2.35 17.55 -1.51
N ARG A 109 1.41 17.21 -0.61
CA ARG A 109 1.71 16.47 0.63
C ARG A 109 2.16 15.04 0.37
N ALA A 110 1.59 14.40 -0.65
CA ALA A 110 2.03 13.08 -1.09
C ALA A 110 3.46 13.15 -1.64
N ARG A 111 3.75 14.12 -2.51
CA ARG A 111 5.09 14.34 -3.08
C ARG A 111 6.15 14.59 -2.01
N ALA A 112 5.89 15.50 -1.07
CA ALA A 112 6.80 15.78 0.04
C ALA A 112 7.03 14.55 0.94
N ALA A 113 6.06 13.63 1.04
CA ALA A 113 6.24 12.37 1.75
C ALA A 113 7.13 11.39 0.97
N CYS A 114 6.99 11.32 -0.35
CA CYS A 114 7.89 10.55 -1.20
C CYS A 114 9.33 11.06 -1.11
N GLU A 115 9.53 12.37 -1.18
CA GLU A 115 10.86 13.01 -1.06
C GLU A 115 11.53 12.66 0.28
N ARG A 116 10.78 12.71 1.39
CA ARG A 116 11.29 12.30 2.71
C ARG A 116 11.61 10.81 2.81
N ALA A 117 10.88 9.95 2.08
CA ALA A 117 11.12 8.51 2.11
C ALA A 117 12.33 8.09 1.27
N ALA A 118 12.76 8.95 0.34
CA ALA A 118 13.89 8.71 -0.57
C ALA A 118 15.19 9.41 -0.14
N ALA A 119 15.15 10.21 0.93
CA ALA A 119 16.30 10.92 1.50
C ALA A 119 17.09 10.02 2.46
#